data_AF-A0A7J9D5E8-F1
#
_entry.id   AF-A0A7J9D5E8-F1
#
_cell.length_a   1.000
_cell.length_b   1.000
_cell.length_c   1.000
_cell.angle_alpha   90.00
_cell.angle_beta   90.00
_cell.angle_gamma   90.00
#
_symmetry.space_group_name_H-M   'P 1'
#
loop_
_entity.id
_entity.type
_entity.pdbx_description
1 polymer ?
#
loop_
_entity_poly.entity_id
_entity_poly.type
_entity_poly.pdbx_seq_one_letter_code
_entity_poly.pdbx_strand_id
1 'polypeptide(L)'
;MQLKQVLANGKKGALNVSVVLILPEGFELAPPDRFSPEMKEKKSNLSFQNYRPTKKNILVIGPIPSKKYSEITFPILSLDPASNKDAHFLKYPVYVDGNRGRGQIYPDGNKSNNIFYNVTATSTISKII
;
A
#
# COMPACT_ATOMS: atom_id res chain seq x y z
N MET A 1 18.77 -3.14 -0.53
CA MET A 1 18.58 -1.84 -1.25
C MET A 1 19.38 -0.73 -0.57
N GLN A 2 20.27 -0.05 -1.31
CA GLN A 2 21.12 1.04 -0.81
C GLN A 2 20.52 2.45 -0.98
N LEU A 3 19.49 2.63 -1.82
CA LEU A 3 18.91 3.95 -2.10
C LEU A 3 18.14 4.51 -0.88
N LYS A 4 18.39 5.78 -0.54
CA LYS A 4 17.70 6.53 0.54
C LYS A 4 16.81 7.62 -0.07
N GLN A 5 15.77 8.04 0.67
CA GLN A 5 14.87 9.15 0.29
C GLN A 5 15.03 10.36 1.23
N VAL A 6 14.50 11.52 0.83
CA VAL A 6 14.39 12.69 1.70
C VAL A 6 13.24 12.48 2.70
N LEU A 7 13.57 12.50 3.99
CA LEU A 7 12.59 12.42 5.09
C LEU A 7 11.90 13.77 5.31
N ALA A 8 10.85 13.78 6.14
CA ALA A 8 10.13 15.02 6.48
C ALA A 8 11.04 16.10 7.08
N ASN A 9 12.12 15.72 7.75
CA ASN A 9 13.13 16.63 8.32
C ASN A 9 14.25 17.02 7.35
N GLY A 10 14.15 16.67 6.06
CA GLY A 10 15.15 16.97 5.03
C GLY A 10 16.36 16.02 4.98
N LYS A 11 16.57 15.16 6.00
CA LYS A 11 17.70 14.21 6.00
C LYS A 11 17.42 13.01 5.09
N LYS A 12 18.48 12.35 4.61
CA LYS A 12 18.37 11.10 3.83
C LYS A 12 18.09 9.90 4.74
N GLY A 13 17.04 9.14 4.47
CA GLY A 13 16.62 8.00 5.28
C GLY A 13 16.05 6.82 4.49
N ALA A 14 15.60 5.80 5.22
CA ALA A 14 15.01 4.60 4.63
C ALA A 14 13.64 4.87 3.99
N LEU A 15 13.23 3.97 3.11
CA LEU A 15 11.91 3.99 2.48
C LEU A 15 10.96 3.03 3.18
N ASN A 16 9.67 3.38 3.15
CA ASN A 16 8.57 2.51 3.52
C ASN A 16 7.80 2.11 2.26
N VAL A 17 7.05 1.01 2.38
CA VAL A 17 6.13 0.52 1.34
C VAL A 17 4.71 0.44 1.88
N SER A 18 3.75 0.58 0.99
CA SER A 18 2.33 0.33 1.23
C SER A 18 1.70 -0.29 -0.01
N VAL A 19 0.65 -1.07 0.18
CA VAL A 19 -0.07 -1.72 -0.93
C VAL A 19 -1.56 -1.62 -0.68
N VAL A 20 -2.30 -1.38 -1.76
CA VAL A 20 -3.75 -1.56 -1.84
C VAL A 20 -4.02 -2.72 -2.80
N LEU A 21 -4.75 -3.73 -2.31
CA LEU A 21 -5.17 -4.89 -3.07
C LEU A 21 -6.70 -4.86 -3.20
N ILE A 22 -7.20 -4.79 -4.43
CA ILE A 22 -8.64 -4.80 -4.74
C ILE A 22 -8.96 -6.17 -5.34
N LEU A 23 -9.77 -6.91 -4.60
CA LEU A 23 -10.22 -8.25 -4.96
C LEU A 23 -11.64 -8.21 -5.51
N PRO A 24 -12.09 -9.29 -6.18
CA PRO A 24 -13.47 -9.44 -6.58
C PRO A 24 -14.40 -9.37 -5.37
N GLU A 25 -15.64 -8.96 -5.59
CA GLU A 25 -16.62 -8.85 -4.50
C GLU A 25 -16.80 -10.18 -3.79
N GLY A 26 -16.84 -10.14 -2.46
CA GLY A 26 -16.99 -11.28 -1.56
C GLY A 26 -15.69 -12.03 -1.22
N PHE A 27 -14.59 -11.80 -1.95
CA PHE A 27 -13.26 -12.23 -1.50
C PHE A 27 -12.87 -11.38 -0.29
N GLU A 28 -12.20 -11.98 0.69
CA GLU A 28 -11.78 -11.26 1.89
C GLU A 28 -10.45 -11.81 2.43
N LEU A 29 -9.88 -11.10 3.42
CA LEU A 29 -8.74 -11.64 4.16
C LEU A 29 -9.17 -12.91 4.89
N ALA A 30 -8.42 -13.99 4.72
CA ALA A 30 -8.72 -15.24 5.39
C ALA A 30 -8.65 -15.08 6.93
N PRO A 31 -9.57 -15.71 7.68
CA PRO A 31 -9.57 -15.61 9.13
C PRO A 31 -8.39 -16.41 9.75
N PRO A 32 -7.92 -16.05 10.95
CA PRO A 32 -6.65 -16.58 11.50
C PRO A 32 -6.62 -18.10 11.74
N ASP A 33 -7.78 -18.71 11.95
CA ASP A 33 -8.00 -20.14 12.11
C ASP A 33 -7.74 -20.94 10.83
N ARG A 34 -7.82 -20.29 9.65
CA ARG A 34 -7.58 -20.91 8.34
C ARG A 34 -6.13 -20.84 7.89
N PHE A 35 -5.25 -20.19 8.65
CA PHE A 35 -3.85 -20.07 8.26
C PHE A 35 -3.06 -21.35 8.54
N SER A 36 -2.32 -21.81 7.53
CA SER A 36 -1.28 -22.82 7.73
C SER A 36 -0.15 -22.25 8.62
N PRO A 37 0.67 -23.11 9.25
CA PRO A 37 1.82 -22.66 10.04
C PRO A 37 2.76 -21.73 9.25
N GLU A 38 3.03 -22.07 7.99
CA GLU A 38 3.86 -21.26 7.07
C GLU A 38 3.26 -19.87 6.81
N MET A 39 1.93 -19.79 6.61
CA MET A 39 1.24 -18.51 6.43
C MET A 39 1.30 -17.64 7.68
N LYS A 40 1.21 -18.24 8.88
CA LYS A 40 1.32 -17.50 10.14
C LYS A 40 2.69 -16.86 10.32
N GLU A 41 3.75 -17.57 9.91
CA GLU A 41 5.12 -17.05 9.94
C GLU A 41 5.31 -15.88 8.97
N LYS A 42 4.89 -16.04 7.71
CA LYS A 42 4.98 -14.99 6.66
C LYS A 42 4.14 -13.76 7.00
N LYS A 43 3.01 -13.94 7.68
CA LYS A 43 2.14 -12.85 8.16
C LYS A 43 2.63 -12.21 9.44
N SER A 44 3.62 -12.77 10.12
CA SER A 44 4.06 -12.29 11.43
C SER A 44 4.46 -10.80 11.33
N ASN A 45 3.85 -9.97 12.18
CA ASN A 45 4.07 -8.52 12.22
C ASN A 45 3.57 -7.73 10.99
N LEU A 46 2.69 -8.32 10.15
CA LEU A 46 1.94 -7.60 9.12
C LEU A 46 0.49 -7.43 9.55
N SER A 47 0.02 -6.18 9.54
CA SER A 47 -1.36 -5.81 9.85
C SER A 47 -2.07 -5.39 8.56
N PHE A 48 -3.11 -6.15 8.20
CA PHE A 48 -3.97 -5.85 7.06
C PHE A 48 -5.22 -5.14 7.55
N GLN A 49 -5.63 -4.10 6.84
CA GLN A 49 -6.83 -3.33 7.16
C GLN A 49 -7.78 -3.35 5.97
N ASN A 50 -9.08 -3.35 6.25
CA ASN A 50 -10.07 -3.12 5.20
C ASN A 50 -10.09 -1.63 4.87
N TYR A 51 -10.20 -1.29 3.59
CA TYR A 51 -10.29 0.11 3.14
C TYR A 51 -11.49 0.84 3.76
N ARG A 52 -12.60 0.10 3.96
CA ARG A 52 -13.78 0.53 4.73
C ARG A 52 -14.35 -0.67 5.49
N PRO A 53 -15.08 -0.47 6.60
CA PRO A 53 -15.72 -1.56 7.34
C PRO A 53 -16.61 -2.46 6.46
N THR A 54 -17.30 -1.89 5.47
CA THR A 54 -18.20 -2.60 4.55
C THR A 54 -17.51 -3.17 3.30
N LYS A 55 -16.24 -2.83 3.04
CA LYS A 55 -15.49 -3.23 1.85
C LYS A 55 -14.34 -4.16 2.23
N LYS A 56 -14.70 -5.41 2.53
CA LYS A 56 -13.76 -6.46 2.95
C LYS A 56 -12.85 -6.98 1.83
N ASN A 57 -13.25 -6.79 0.58
CA ASN A 57 -12.49 -7.17 -0.61
C ASN A 57 -11.40 -6.15 -0.99
N ILE A 58 -11.33 -5.01 -0.30
CA ILE A 58 -10.29 -4.00 -0.53
C ILE A 58 -9.39 -3.95 0.70
N LEU A 59 -8.17 -4.44 0.53
CA LEU A 59 -7.19 -4.59 1.61
C LEU A 59 -6.09 -3.55 1.47
N VAL A 60 -5.74 -2.91 2.58
CA VAL A 60 -4.68 -1.92 2.70
C VAL A 60 -3.64 -2.41 3.69
N ILE A 61 -2.37 -2.26 3.35
CA ILE A 61 -1.24 -2.52 4.24
C ILE A 61 -0.20 -1.42 4.12
N GLY A 62 0.43 -1.08 5.24
CA GLY A 62 1.48 -0.07 5.32
C GLY A 62 1.11 1.14 6.17
N PRO A 63 2.05 2.09 6.35
CA PRO A 63 3.42 2.04 5.86
C PRO A 63 4.29 1.03 6.64
N ILE A 64 5.02 0.15 5.94
CA ILE A 64 5.95 -0.81 6.57
C ILE A 64 7.40 -0.63 6.05
N PRO A 65 8.43 -1.03 6.81
CA PRO A 65 9.82 -0.86 6.39
C PRO A 65 10.18 -1.68 5.14
N SER A 66 10.54 -1.00 4.04
CA SER A 66 10.84 -1.64 2.75
C SER A 66 12.03 -2.61 2.79
N LYS A 67 12.97 -2.39 3.71
CA LYS A 67 14.14 -3.26 3.86
C LYS A 67 13.78 -4.64 4.40
N LYS A 68 12.75 -4.72 5.24
CA LYS A 68 12.29 -5.98 5.84
C LYS A 68 11.28 -6.67 4.94
N TYR A 69 10.44 -5.89 4.25
CA TYR A 69 9.35 -6.40 3.44
C TYR A 69 9.54 -5.98 1.98
N SER A 70 10.32 -6.78 1.23
CA SER A 70 10.40 -6.70 -0.23
C SER A 70 9.26 -7.44 -0.92
N GLU A 71 8.67 -8.41 -0.23
CA GLU A 71 7.53 -9.19 -0.65
C GLU A 71 6.45 -9.14 0.44
N ILE A 72 5.19 -9.10 0.03
CA ILE A 72 4.03 -9.11 0.92
C ILE A 72 3.09 -10.20 0.44
N THR A 73 2.85 -11.20 1.30
CA THR A 73 1.91 -12.29 1.02
C THR A 73 0.55 -11.98 1.64
N PHE A 74 -0.50 -11.98 0.83
CA PHE A 74 -1.88 -11.77 1.29
C PHE A 74 -2.60 -13.12 1.41
N PRO A 75 -3.02 -13.55 2.62
CA PRO A 75 -3.83 -14.74 2.78
C PRO A 75 -5.30 -14.41 2.45
N ILE A 76 -5.75 -14.81 1.26
CA ILE A 76 -7.10 -14.49 0.76
C ILE A 76 -8.01 -15.71 0.85
N LEU A 77 -9.25 -15.48 1.29
CA LEU A 77 -10.35 -16.44 1.22
C LEU A 77 -11.25 -16.07 0.03
N SER A 78 -11.45 -17.02 -0.87
CA SER A 78 -12.41 -16.89 -1.98
C SER A 78 -13.83 -17.21 -1.51
N LEU A 79 -14.82 -16.80 -2.31
CA LEU A 79 -16.19 -17.29 -2.13
C LEU A 79 -16.33 -18.73 -2.58
N ASP A 80 -17.39 -19.34 -2.08
CA ASP A 80 -17.90 -20.62 -2.52
C ASP A 80 -19.25 -20.43 -3.25
N PRO A 81 -19.30 -20.62 -4.58
CA PRO A 81 -20.54 -20.56 -5.36
C PRO A 81 -21.62 -21.58 -4.94
N ALA A 82 -21.27 -22.64 -4.20
CA ALA A 82 -22.26 -23.59 -3.70
C ALA A 82 -23.08 -23.01 -2.53
N SER A 83 -22.50 -22.08 -1.76
CA SER A 83 -23.14 -21.45 -0.60
C SER A 83 -23.58 -20.01 -0.84
N ASN A 84 -23.08 -19.35 -1.90
CA ASN A 84 -23.47 -17.99 -2.28
C ASN A 84 -23.94 -17.91 -3.73
N LYS A 85 -25.20 -17.51 -3.94
CA LYS A 85 -25.84 -17.41 -5.26
C LYS A 85 -25.29 -16.27 -6.14
N ASP A 86 -24.70 -15.25 -5.53
CA ASP A 86 -24.10 -14.11 -6.22
C ASP A 86 -22.64 -14.43 -6.66
N ALA A 87 -22.09 -15.56 -6.21
CA ALA A 87 -20.77 -16.02 -6.61
C ALA A 87 -20.86 -16.97 -7.82
N HIS A 88 -19.96 -16.78 -8.78
CA HIS A 88 -19.90 -17.57 -10.00
C HIS A 88 -18.48 -18.04 -10.28
N PHE A 89 -18.34 -19.17 -10.99
CA PHE A 89 -17.04 -19.62 -11.49
C PHE A 89 -16.69 -18.85 -12.77
N LEU A 90 -16.03 -17.71 -12.59
CA LEU A 90 -15.62 -16.82 -13.68
C LEU A 90 -14.16 -16.40 -13.52
N LYS A 91 -13.64 -15.78 -14.58
CA LYS A 91 -12.36 -15.05 -14.52
C LYS A 91 -12.63 -13.66 -13.98
N TYR A 92 -12.14 -13.38 -12.78
CA TYR A 92 -12.25 -12.06 -12.17
C TYR A 92 -10.94 -11.27 -12.24
N PRO A 93 -11.00 -9.94 -12.35
CA PRO A 93 -9.81 -9.11 -12.25
C PRO A 93 -9.36 -8.98 -10.78
N VAL A 94 -8.05 -8.79 -10.60
CA VAL A 94 -7.44 -8.38 -9.33
C VAL A 94 -6.61 -7.14 -9.62
N TYR A 95 -6.78 -6.09 -8.83
CA TYR A 95 -6.01 -4.85 -8.99
C TYR A 95 -5.06 -4.69 -7.81
N VAL A 96 -3.82 -4.34 -8.11
CA VAL A 96 -2.77 -4.13 -7.11
C VAL A 96 -2.17 -2.76 -7.36
N ASP A 97 -2.17 -1.92 -6.33
CA ASP A 97 -1.43 -0.67 -6.31
C ASP A 97 -0.40 -0.70 -5.19
N GLY A 98 0.84 -0.39 -5.53
CA GLY A 98 1.98 -0.44 -4.61
C GLY A 98 2.74 0.87 -4.61
N ASN A 99 2.92 1.46 -3.44
CA ASN A 99 3.70 2.67 -3.26
C ASN A 99 4.98 2.40 -2.46
N ARG A 100 6.08 3.04 -2.86
CA ARG A 100 7.34 3.06 -2.12
C ARG A 100 7.85 4.50 -1.98
N GLY A 101 8.13 4.90 -0.75
CA GLY A 101 8.62 6.25 -0.45
C GLY A 101 7.50 7.24 -0.17
N ARG A 102 7.89 8.51 0.00
CA ARG A 102 7.00 9.61 0.36
C ARG A 102 6.35 10.24 -0.86
N GLY A 103 5.06 10.53 -0.75
CA GLY A 103 4.30 11.25 -1.76
C GLY A 103 4.76 12.71 -1.93
N GLN A 104 4.37 13.27 -3.07
CA GLN A 104 4.73 14.61 -3.50
C GLN A 104 3.77 15.68 -2.96
N ILE A 105 2.51 15.31 -2.70
CA ILE A 105 1.43 16.23 -2.32
C ILE A 105 0.73 15.69 -1.07
N TYR A 106 0.40 16.58 -0.14
CA TYR A 106 -0.37 16.29 1.07
C TYR A 106 -1.88 16.33 0.80
N PRO A 107 -2.73 15.77 1.69
CA PRO A 107 -4.18 15.78 1.50
C PRO A 107 -4.80 17.18 1.39
N ASP A 108 -4.15 18.20 1.95
CA ASP A 108 -4.55 19.62 1.86
C ASP A 108 -4.12 20.29 0.53
N GLY A 109 -3.47 19.56 -0.37
CA GLY A 109 -2.97 20.05 -1.66
C GLY A 109 -1.56 20.66 -1.60
N ASN A 110 -0.96 20.81 -0.42
CA ASN A 110 0.37 21.40 -0.30
C ASN A 110 1.47 20.45 -0.80
N LYS A 111 2.53 21.03 -1.38
CA LYS A 111 3.71 20.30 -1.82
C LYS A 111 4.52 19.78 -0.63
N SER A 112 5.06 18.58 -0.75
CA SER A 112 6.03 18.03 0.20
C SER A 112 7.46 18.51 -0.12
N ASN A 113 8.41 18.22 0.76
CA ASN A 113 9.83 18.43 0.49
C ASN A 113 10.46 17.33 -0.39
N ASN A 114 9.66 16.38 -0.92
CA ASN A 114 10.09 15.33 -1.84
C ASN A 114 9.50 15.54 -3.25
N ILE A 115 9.70 16.74 -3.80
CA ILE A 115 9.19 17.17 -5.10
C ILE A 115 10.16 18.18 -5.73
N PHE A 116 10.04 18.40 -7.03
CA PHE A 116 10.69 19.51 -7.72
C PHE A 116 9.96 20.84 -7.45
N TYR A 117 10.75 21.90 -7.24
CA TYR A 117 10.27 23.28 -7.12
C TYR A 117 10.57 24.01 -8.43
N ASN A 118 9.55 24.68 -8.96
CA ASN A 118 9.66 25.45 -10.20
C ASN A 118 9.68 26.94 -9.86
N VAL A 119 10.31 27.73 -10.74
CA VAL A 119 10.24 29.19 -10.67
C VAL A 119 8.81 29.63 -11.01
N THR A 120 8.29 30.62 -10.29
CA THR A 120 6.91 31.10 -10.47
C THR A 120 6.74 32.08 -11.63
N ALA A 121 7.82 32.74 -12.07
CA ALA A 121 7.82 33.70 -13.17
C ALA A 121 9.20 33.80 -13.83
N THR A 122 9.25 34.32 -15.05
CA THR A 122 10.52 34.58 -15.75
C THR A 122 11.24 35.77 -15.09
N SER A 123 12.39 35.51 -14.48
CA SER A 123 13.22 36.54 -13.83
C SER A 123 14.67 36.08 -13.68
N THR A 124 15.55 37.02 -13.33
CA THR A 124 16.94 36.71 -12.93
C THR A 124 17.01 36.47 -11.42
N ILE A 125 17.67 35.40 -10.98
CA ILE A 125 17.89 35.10 -9.55
C ILE A 125 18.91 36.11 -8.99
N SER A 126 18.48 36.98 -8.08
CA SER A 126 19.35 38.01 -7.46
C SER A 126 20.00 37.55 -6.15
N LYS A 127 19.38 36.61 -5.43
CA LYS A 127 19.86 36.12 -4.13
C LYS A 127 19.37 34.70 -3.83
N ILE A 128 20.23 33.88 -3.23
CA ILE A 128 19.87 32.62 -2.56
C ILE A 128 20.33 32.78 -1.10
N ILE A 129 19.43 32.48 -0.15
CA ILE A 129 19.69 32.56 1.30
C ILE A 129 19.82 31.15 1.86
#